data_AF-A0A1Y1MBY8-F1
#
_entry.id   AF-A0A1Y1MBY8-F1
#
_cell.length_a   1.000
_cell.length_b   1.000
_cell.length_c   1.000
_cell.angle_alpha   90.00
_cell.angle_beta   90.00
_cell.angle_gamma   90.00
#
_symmetry.space_group_name_H-M   'P 1'
#
loop_
_entity.id
_entity.type
_entity.pdbx_description
1 polymer ?
#
loop_
_entity_poly.entity_id
_entity_poly.type
_entity_poly.pdbx_seq_one_letter_code
_entity_poly.pdbx_strand_id
1 'polypeptide(L)'
;PRLRPSFNNMASLNLSINGPSIKSSYNGVVNGPPPAGTSATLAQWALFSVQAPLMNAFQDSGSKESILKVENTGGGELADLIEDFNEGRIQFAFVKVKDPNTSLPK
;
A
#
# COMPACT_ATOMS: atom_id res chain seq x y z
N PRO A 1 -16.43 -36.43 -22.89
CA PRO A 1 -15.28 -36.12 -22.02
C PRO A 1 -14.52 -34.86 -22.48
N ARG A 2 -14.77 -33.71 -21.86
CA ARG A 2 -13.89 -32.53 -21.96
C ARG A 2 -13.79 -31.92 -20.56
N LEU A 3 -12.63 -32.08 -19.93
CA LEU A 3 -12.30 -31.39 -18.68
C LEU A 3 -12.26 -29.89 -19.00
N ARG A 4 -13.17 -29.13 -18.38
CA ARG A 4 -13.08 -27.67 -18.38
C ARG A 4 -11.87 -27.30 -17.52
N PRO A 5 -10.90 -26.51 -18.01
CA PRO A 5 -9.87 -25.99 -17.13
C PRO A 5 -10.53 -24.95 -16.22
N SER A 6 -10.59 -25.24 -14.92
CA SER A 6 -10.95 -24.25 -13.91
C SER A 6 -9.75 -23.32 -13.74
N PHE A 7 -9.62 -22.34 -14.64
CA PHE A 7 -8.74 -21.21 -14.40
C PHE A 7 -9.45 -20.26 -13.43
N ASN A 8 -9.12 -20.38 -12.15
CA ASN A 8 -9.19 -19.25 -11.24
C ASN A 8 -8.19 -19.46 -10.11
N ASN A 9 -6.91 -19.41 -10.45
CA ASN A 9 -5.86 -19.15 -9.47
C ASN A 9 -5.68 -17.62 -9.40
N MET A 10 -6.70 -16.90 -8.92
CA MET A 10 -6.54 -15.49 -8.59
C MET A 10 -5.60 -15.42 -7.39
N ALA A 11 -4.43 -14.80 -7.57
CA ALA A 11 -3.63 -14.42 -6.42
C ALA A 11 -4.46 -13.48 -5.55
N SER A 12 -4.76 -13.88 -4.31
CA SER A 12 -5.46 -13.03 -3.35
C SER A 12 -4.45 -12.24 -2.52
N LEU A 13 -4.83 -11.03 -2.13
CA LEU A 13 -4.08 -10.20 -1.19
C LEU A 13 -4.81 -10.20 0.15
N ASN A 14 -4.18 -10.77 1.16
CA ASN A 14 -4.67 -10.80 2.53
C ASN A 14 -4.30 -9.52 3.27
N LEU A 15 -5.33 -8.80 3.73
CA LEU A 15 -5.21 -7.60 4.55
C LEU A 15 -5.52 -7.85 6.03
N SER A 16 -6.05 -9.04 6.37
CA SER A 16 -6.53 -9.34 7.72
C SER A 16 -5.40 -9.72 8.67
N ILE A 17 -4.34 -10.37 8.19
CA ILE A 17 -3.18 -10.78 9.00
C ILE A 17 -2.53 -9.58 9.69
N ASN A 18 -2.37 -8.46 8.98
CA ASN A 18 -1.84 -7.20 9.53
C ASN A 18 -2.92 -6.12 9.66
N GLY A 19 -4.19 -6.52 9.75
CA GLY A 19 -5.34 -5.60 9.75
C GLY A 19 -5.23 -4.45 10.76
N PRO A 20 -4.85 -4.69 12.03
CA PRO A 20 -4.69 -3.61 13.00
C PRO A 20 -3.63 -2.57 12.63
N SER A 21 -2.47 -2.98 12.12
CA SER A 21 -1.39 -2.05 11.74
C SER A 21 -1.71 -1.31 10.44
N ILE A 22 -2.30 -2.00 9.46
CA ILE A 22 -2.82 -1.39 8.23
C ILE A 22 -3.86 -0.32 8.57
N LYS A 23 -4.85 -0.66 9.41
CA LYS A 23 -5.90 0.27 9.81
C LYS A 23 -5.36 1.46 10.61
N SER A 24 -4.41 1.22 11.52
CA SER A 24 -3.79 2.29 12.32
C SER A 24 -3.03 3.28 11.45
N SER A 25 -2.15 2.80 10.57
CA SER A 25 -1.37 3.65 9.65
C SER A 25 -2.27 4.40 8.65
N TYR A 26 -3.26 3.73 8.07
CA TYR A 26 -4.27 4.37 7.22
C TYR A 26 -5.03 5.49 7.95
N ASN A 27 -5.52 5.19 9.16
CA ASN A 27 -6.24 6.18 9.97
C ASN A 27 -5.35 7.36 10.39
N GLY A 28 -4.06 7.13 10.60
CA GLY A 28 -3.08 8.19 10.85
C GLY A 28 -3.02 9.19 9.70
N VAL A 29 -3.01 8.71 8.45
CA VAL A 29 -3.02 9.57 7.26
C VAL A 29 -4.37 10.25 7.06
N VAL A 30 -5.49 9.52 7.22
CA VAL A 30 -6.83 10.08 7.01
C VAL A 30 -7.13 11.18 8.02
N ASN A 31 -6.95 10.88 9.30
CA ASN A 31 -7.35 11.76 10.40
C ASN A 31 -6.25 12.73 10.85
N GLY A 32 -5.02 12.57 10.35
CA GLY A 32 -3.91 13.47 10.64
C GLY A 32 -4.19 14.91 10.20
N PRO A 33 -3.55 15.91 10.82
CA PRO A 33 -3.70 17.30 10.42
C PRO A 33 -3.25 17.48 8.96
N PRO A 34 -3.88 18.33 8.13
CA PRO A 34 -3.39 18.58 6.76
C PRO A 34 -1.91 18.98 6.76
N PRO A 35 -1.10 18.54 5.77
CA PRO A 35 0.30 18.97 5.65
C PRO A 35 0.40 20.50 5.68
N ALA A 36 1.14 21.03 6.65
CA ALA A 36 1.28 22.47 6.87
C ALA A 36 2.58 22.97 6.21
N GLY A 37 2.43 23.66 5.08
CA GLY A 37 3.54 24.24 4.34
C GLY A 37 3.08 24.93 3.06
N THR A 38 4.01 25.58 2.38
CA THR A 38 3.79 26.23 1.08
C THR A 38 4.10 25.31 -0.09
N SER A 39 4.85 24.22 0.14
CA SER A 39 5.15 23.22 -0.88
C SER A 39 3.89 22.46 -1.29
N ALA A 40 3.68 22.36 -2.61
CA ALA A 40 2.56 21.60 -3.18
C ALA A 40 2.77 20.08 -3.08
N THR A 41 4.00 19.64 -2.81
CA THR A 41 4.38 18.23 -2.67
C THR A 41 4.54 17.81 -1.21
N LEU A 42 4.25 18.70 -0.25
CA LEU A 42 4.24 18.32 1.15
C LEU A 42 3.08 17.36 1.44
N ALA A 43 3.42 16.22 2.03
CA ALA A 43 2.53 15.09 2.18
C ALA A 43 2.70 14.41 3.53
N GLN A 44 1.72 13.58 3.87
CA GLN A 44 1.82 12.55 4.89
C GLN A 44 1.34 11.23 4.28
N TRP A 45 1.96 10.12 4.64
CA TRP A 45 1.72 8.86 3.96
C TRP A 45 1.84 7.62 4.85
N ALA A 46 1.25 6.54 4.34
CA ALA A 46 1.51 5.17 4.75
C ALA A 46 1.93 4.38 3.52
N LEU A 47 3.11 3.77 3.58
CA LEU A 47 3.65 2.89 2.56
C LEU A 47 3.40 1.44 2.99
N PHE A 48 2.85 0.65 2.08
CA PHE A 48 2.54 -0.76 2.28
C PHE A 48 3.32 -1.61 1.30
N SER A 49 3.78 -2.77 1.72
CA SER A 49 4.50 -3.73 0.88
C SER A 49 3.77 -5.08 0.82
N VAL A 50 3.79 -5.69 -0.36
CA VAL A 50 3.25 -7.03 -0.57
C VAL A 50 4.35 -8.04 -0.27
N GLN A 51 4.13 -8.85 0.76
CA GLN A 51 4.96 -10.02 1.00
C GLN A 51 4.44 -11.17 0.16
N ALA A 52 5.26 -11.58 -0.82
CA ALA A 52 5.01 -12.79 -1.59
C ALA A 52 5.14 -14.03 -0.67
N PRO A 53 4.35 -15.09 -0.92
CA PRO A 53 4.51 -16.35 -0.22
C PRO A 53 5.93 -16.89 -0.47
N LEU A 54 6.66 -17.27 0.58
CA LEU A 54 7.96 -17.93 0.45
C LEU A 54 7.75 -19.24 -0.33
N MET A 55 8.15 -19.27 -1.60
CA MET A 55 8.11 -20.50 -2.37
C MET A 55 9.24 -21.42 -1.90
N ASN A 56 8.91 -22.44 -1.13
CA ASN A 56 9.61 -23.71 -1.34
C ASN A 56 9.19 -24.20 -2.73
N ALA A 57 10.13 -24.17 -3.69
CA ALA A 57 9.93 -24.50 -5.11
C ALA A 57 9.47 -25.96 -5.38
N PHE A 58 9.10 -26.71 -4.35
CA PHE A 58 8.81 -28.15 -4.38
C PHE A 58 7.45 -28.53 -3.78
N GLN A 59 6.61 -27.57 -3.38
CA GLN A 59 5.26 -27.88 -2.87
C GLN A 59 4.19 -27.15 -3.68
N ASP A 60 3.68 -27.90 -4.66
CA ASP A 60 2.48 -27.61 -5.42
C ASP A 60 1.28 -28.14 -4.65
N SER A 61 0.54 -27.24 -3.96
CA SER A 61 -0.88 -27.33 -3.62
C SER A 61 -1.23 -26.43 -2.43
N GLY A 62 -2.21 -25.55 -2.64
CA GLY A 62 -2.82 -24.72 -1.59
C GLY A 62 -2.76 -23.26 -1.97
N SER A 63 -3.92 -22.64 -2.17
CA SER A 63 -4.11 -21.21 -2.47
C SER A 63 -3.25 -20.34 -1.56
N LYS A 64 -2.13 -19.80 -2.06
CA LYS A 64 -1.20 -18.98 -1.26
C LYS A 64 -1.55 -17.51 -1.45
N GLU A 65 -2.12 -16.92 -0.42
CA GLU A 65 -2.43 -15.49 -0.40
C GLU A 65 -1.14 -14.68 -0.20
N SER A 66 -1.00 -13.58 -0.94
CA SER A 66 0.02 -12.58 -0.62
C SER A 66 -0.42 -11.79 0.60
N ILE A 67 0.50 -11.31 1.42
CA ILE A 67 0.17 -10.60 2.66
C ILE A 67 0.56 -9.14 2.52
N LEU A 68 -0.36 -8.19 2.78
CA LEU A 68 -0.01 -6.78 2.86
C LEU A 68 0.58 -6.45 4.24
N LYS A 69 1.65 -5.65 4.26
CA LYS A 69 2.31 -5.16 5.47
C LYS A 69 2.48 -3.65 5.41
N VAL A 70 2.57 -3.01 6.58
CA VAL A 70 3.05 -1.62 6.68
C VAL A 70 4.57 -1.66 6.52
N GLU A 71 5.09 -0.95 5.53
CA GLU A 71 6.53 -0.78 5.29
C GLU A 71 7.04 0.45 6.03
N ASN A 72 6.39 1.60 5.83
CA ASN A 72 6.76 2.87 6.44
C ASN A 72 5.54 3.78 6.65
N THR A 73 5.64 4.73 7.57
CA THR A 73 4.72 5.87 7.71
C THR A 73 5.54 7.13 7.91
N GLY A 74 5.17 8.22 7.24
CA GLY A 74 5.97 9.43 7.29
C GLY A 74 5.22 10.68 6.86
N GLY A 75 5.95 11.79 6.90
CA GLY A 75 5.50 13.07 6.36
C GLY A 75 6.72 13.90 5.96
N GLY A 76 6.57 14.67 4.89
CA GLY A 76 7.68 15.29 4.18
C GLY A 76 7.31 15.58 2.74
N GLU A 77 8.30 15.73 1.87
CA GLU A 77 8.07 15.92 0.45
C GLU A 77 7.76 14.57 -0.22
N LEU A 78 6.95 14.57 -1.28
CA LEU A 78 6.69 13.35 -2.06
C LEU A 78 7.97 12.70 -2.60
N ALA A 79 9.04 13.47 -2.81
CA ALA A 79 10.34 12.96 -3.21
C ALA A 79 10.92 12.00 -2.15
N ASP A 80 10.79 12.34 -0.87
CA ASP A 80 11.26 11.51 0.24
C ASP A 80 10.54 10.15 0.24
N LEU A 81 9.22 10.17 0.01
CA LEU A 81 8.43 8.93 -0.16
C LEU A 81 8.87 8.12 -1.38
N ILE A 82 9.23 8.76 -2.49
CA ILE A 82 9.69 8.06 -3.70
C ILE A 82 10.99 7.31 -3.44
N GLU A 83 11.91 7.89 -2.65
CA GLU A 83 13.17 7.25 -2.27
C GLU A 83 12.97 6.01 -1.37
N ASP A 84 11.87 5.95 -0.62
CA ASP A 84 11.51 4.79 0.21
C ASP A 84 10.99 3.58 -0.60
N PHE A 85 10.66 3.74 -1.89
CA PHE A 85 10.21 2.63 -2.70
C PHE A 85 11.34 1.66 -3.05
N ASN A 86 11.00 0.38 -3.09
CA ASN A 86 11.87 -0.70 -3.52
C ASN A 86 11.42 -1.21 -4.89
N GLU A 87 12.25 -1.03 -5.91
CA GLU A 87 11.96 -1.41 -7.30
C GLU A 87 11.71 -2.93 -7.49
N GLY A 88 12.17 -3.77 -6.55
CA GLY A 88 11.99 -5.22 -6.58
C GLY A 88 10.71 -5.72 -5.92
N ARG A 89 9.83 -4.84 -5.42
CA ARG A 89 8.63 -5.22 -4.65
C ARG A 89 7.38 -4.54 -5.18
N ILE A 90 6.24 -5.21 -5.00
CA ILE A 90 4.94 -4.57 -5.17
C ILE A 90 4.65 -3.78 -3.88
N GLN A 91 4.45 -2.48 -4.01
CA GLN A 91 4.16 -1.57 -2.90
C GLN A 91 3.02 -0.63 -3.26
N PHE A 92 2.33 -0.13 -2.24
CA PHE A 92 1.24 0.83 -2.35
C PHE A 92 1.49 1.98 -1.37
N ALA A 93 1.41 3.23 -1.82
CA ALA A 93 1.41 4.38 -0.94
C ALA A 93 0.00 4.97 -0.85
N PHE A 94 -0.47 5.20 0.37
CA PHE A 94 -1.65 6.02 0.64
C PHE A 94 -1.20 7.38 1.16
N VAL A 95 -1.56 8.44 0.45
CA VAL A 95 -0.96 9.77 0.65
C VAL A 95 -2.04 10.82 0.81
N LYS A 96 -1.83 11.74 1.76
CA LYS A 96 -2.62 12.95 1.94
C LYS A 96 -1.75 14.16 1.65
N VAL A 97 -2.18 14.94 0.65
CA VAL A 97 -1.59 16.21 0.22
C VAL A 97 -2.57 17.35 0.43
N LYS A 98 -2.07 18.57 0.53
CA LYS A 98 -2.91 19.76 0.47
C LYS A 98 -3.16 20.11 -1.00
N ASP A 99 -4.42 20.13 -1.42
CA ASP A 99 -4.77 20.58 -2.77
C ASP A 99 -4.48 22.09 -2.92
N PRO A 100 -3.58 22.49 -3.83
CA PRO A 100 -3.22 23.89 -4.05
C PRO A 100 -4.38 24.74 -4.57
N ASN A 101 -5.43 24.11 -5.11
CA ASN A 101 -6.60 24.78 -5.67
C ASN A 101 -7.77 24.92 -4.69
N THR A 102 -7.62 24.50 -3.43
CA THR A 102 -8.68 24.60 -2.41
C THR A 102 -9.13 26.03 -2.08
N SER A 103 -8.38 27.04 -2.49
CA SER A 103 -8.71 28.46 -2.33
C SER A 103 -9.44 29.07 -3.54
N LEU A 104 -9.65 28.33 -4.63
CA LEU A 104 -10.40 28.83 -5.77
C LEU A 104 -11.92 28.84 -5.45
N PRO A 105 -12.63 29.97 -5.67
CA PRO A 105 -14.09 30.00 -5.55
C PRO A 105 -14.76 28.98 -6.48
N LYS A 106 -15.82 28.33 -5.99
CA LYS A 106 -16.67 27.42 -6.79
C LYS A 106 -17.42 28.15 -7.90
#